data_AF-A0A227JIL2-F1
#
_entry.id   AF-A0A227JIL2-F1
#
_cell.length_a   1.000
_cell.length_b   1.000
_cell.length_c   1.000
_cell.angle_alpha   90.00
_cell.angle_beta   90.00
_cell.angle_gamma   90.00
#
_symmetry.space_group_name_H-M   'P 1'
#
loop_
_entity.id
_entity.type
_entity.pdbx_description
1 polymer ?
#
loop_
_entity_poly.entity_id
_entity_poly.type
_entity_poly.pdbx_seq_one_letter_code
_entity_poly.pdbx_strand_id
1 'polypeptide(L)'
;MKLSEAYPIKQKNYSTTSKMLLLVFATSLLLANVILLQQTRVLAQSFTDEQKQATWFLFQLSKELSELVSEARRLDENVLKIEGAELQYELAWSRFDLLINSKDVYTFFSRNHIQQYFLQLFNEFKELEPLLVEAKTGDSQAAAQFYRATQTLYLNLVEF
;
A
#
# COMPACT_ATOMS: atom_id res chain seq x y z
N MET A 1 50.73 71.10 1.93
CA MET A 1 50.27 69.98 1.09
C MET A 1 49.92 68.83 2.03
N LYS A 2 48.83 68.11 1.73
CA LYS A 2 47.85 67.47 2.63
C LYS A 2 48.37 66.47 3.69
N LEU A 3 47.70 66.51 4.86
CA LEU A 3 47.64 65.43 5.85
C LEU A 3 47.10 64.14 5.23
N SER A 4 47.71 63.01 5.55
CA SER A 4 47.09 61.68 5.42
C SER A 4 46.92 61.08 6.82
N GLU A 5 45.76 61.32 7.44
CA GLU A 5 45.36 60.64 8.67
C GLU A 5 45.05 59.17 8.35
N ALA A 6 45.72 58.26 9.04
CA ALA A 6 45.38 56.84 9.03
C ALA A 6 44.10 56.64 9.87
N TYR A 7 43.02 56.19 9.24
CA TYR A 7 41.78 55.83 9.95
C TYR A 7 42.02 54.61 10.85
N PRO A 8 41.71 54.67 12.16
CA PRO A 8 41.79 53.51 13.02
C PRO A 8 40.60 52.58 12.76
N ILE A 9 40.88 51.36 12.30
CA ILE A 9 39.90 50.29 12.20
C ILE A 9 39.52 49.87 13.63
N LYS A 10 38.36 50.30 14.12
CA LYS A 10 37.79 49.83 15.40
C LYS A 10 37.46 48.34 15.28
N GLN A 11 38.33 47.47 15.82
CA GLN A 11 37.98 46.09 16.10
C GLN A 11 36.90 46.06 17.18
N LYS A 12 35.67 45.75 16.77
CA LYS A 12 34.52 45.59 17.66
C LYS A 12 34.67 44.25 18.38
N ASN A 13 35.27 44.27 19.58
CA ASN A 13 35.41 43.09 20.42
C ASN A 13 34.05 42.65 20.95
N TYR A 14 33.48 41.60 20.35
CA TYR A 14 32.27 40.95 20.87
C TYR A 14 32.55 40.37 22.26
N SER A 15 31.71 40.75 23.23
CA SER A 15 31.71 40.22 24.60
C SER A 15 31.71 38.69 24.59
N THR A 16 32.46 38.07 25.50
CA THR A 16 32.54 36.60 25.69
C THR A 16 31.16 35.97 25.84
N THR A 17 30.21 36.71 26.43
CA THR A 17 28.79 36.29 26.54
C THR A 17 28.08 36.18 25.20
N SER A 18 28.33 37.11 24.26
CA SER A 18 27.77 37.05 22.90
C SER A 18 28.34 35.88 22.10
N LYS A 19 29.63 35.56 22.28
CA LYS A 19 30.26 34.39 21.66
C LYS A 19 29.66 33.08 22.20
N MET A 20 29.39 33.02 23.50
CA MET A 20 28.78 31.85 24.14
C MET A 20 27.32 31.66 23.71
N LEU A 21 26.53 32.75 23.62
CA LEU A 21 25.17 32.72 23.10
C LEU A 21 25.13 32.26 21.64
N LEU A 22 26.04 32.76 20.80
CA LEU A 22 26.19 32.31 19.41
C LEU A 22 26.50 30.81 19.33
N LEU A 23 27.40 30.32 20.18
CA LEU A 23 27.75 28.90 20.24
C LEU A 23 26.52 28.06 20.60
N VAL A 24 25.79 28.43 21.66
CA VAL A 24 24.58 27.72 22.10
C VAL A 24 23.51 27.72 21.01
N PHE A 25 23.28 28.86 20.36
CA PHE A 25 22.33 28.95 19.25
C PHE A 25 22.75 28.09 18.06
N ALA A 26 24.02 28.13 17.67
CA ALA A 26 24.55 27.33 16.57
C ALA A 26 24.43 25.83 16.87
N THR A 27 24.79 25.40 18.08
CA THR A 27 24.66 24.00 18.50
C THR A 27 23.19 23.57 18.57
N SER A 28 22.30 24.41 19.10
CA SER A 28 20.86 24.13 19.15
C SER A 28 20.26 24.00 17.74
N LEU A 29 20.65 24.87 16.81
CA LEU A 29 20.21 24.81 15.41
C LEU A 29 20.71 23.54 14.71
N LEU A 30 21.97 23.16 14.97
CA LEU A 30 22.52 21.90 14.45
C LEU A 30 21.75 20.69 14.99
N LEU A 31 21.47 20.64 16.29
CA LEU A 31 20.68 19.56 16.89
C LEU A 31 19.25 19.50 16.33
N ALA A 32 18.58 20.66 16.18
CA ALA A 32 17.26 20.74 15.58
C ALA A 32 17.25 20.19 14.15
N ASN A 33 18.25 20.56 13.32
CA ASN A 33 18.39 20.04 11.96
C ASN A 33 18.60 18.52 11.93
N VAL A 34 19.43 17.98 12.83
CA VAL A 34 19.66 16.53 12.92
C VAL A 34 18.37 15.79 13.29
N ILE A 35 17.60 16.30 14.26
CA ILE A 35 16.32 15.70 14.67
C ILE A 35 15.32 15.73 13.51
N LEU A 36 15.21 16.86 12.81
CA LEU A 36 14.32 17.00 11.65
C LEU A 36 14.66 16.01 10.54
N LEU A 37 15.95 15.83 10.23
CA LEU A 37 16.40 14.86 9.22
C LEU A 37 16.07 13.42 9.62
N GLN A 38 16.24 13.07 10.91
CA GLN A 38 15.88 11.74 11.41
C GLN A 38 14.37 11.48 11.30
N GLN A 39 13.54 12.45 11.70
CA GLN A 39 12.09 12.34 11.59
C GLN A 39 11.63 12.21 10.13
N THR A 40 12.25 12.99 9.24
CA THR A 40 11.97 12.93 7.79
C THR A 40 12.34 11.56 7.21
N ARG A 41 13.48 11.00 7.63
CA ARG A 41 13.93 9.67 7.19
C ARG A 41 13.00 8.56 7.66
N VAL A 42 12.62 8.57 8.94
CA VAL A 42 11.69 7.58 9.50
C VAL A 42 10.34 7.64 8.79
N LEU A 43 9.83 8.86 8.55
CA LEU A 43 8.59 9.07 7.84
C LEU A 43 8.66 8.58 6.38
N ALA A 44 9.71 8.95 5.65
CA ALA A 44 9.91 8.49 4.27
C ALA A 44 10.04 6.96 4.18
N GLN A 45 10.69 6.35 5.17
CA GLN A 45 10.84 4.90 5.24
C GLN A 45 9.51 4.20 5.52
N SER A 46 8.72 4.68 6.50
CA SER A 46 7.39 4.10 6.78
C SER A 46 6.44 4.23 5.59
N PHE A 47 6.45 5.37 4.90
CA PHE A 47 5.68 5.54 3.65
C PHE A 47 6.08 4.53 2.58
N THR A 48 7.39 4.30 2.41
CA THR A 48 7.91 3.35 1.43
C THR A 48 7.53 1.91 1.77
N ASP A 49 7.62 1.55 3.05
CA ASP A 49 7.34 0.18 3.51
C ASP A 49 5.85 -0.13 3.41
N GLU A 50 4.97 0.78 3.81
CA GLU A 50 3.52 0.65 3.61
C GLU A 50 3.15 0.51 2.13
N GLN A 51 3.77 1.32 1.25
CA GLN A 51 3.53 1.23 -0.19
C GLN A 51 3.97 -0.13 -0.75
N LYS A 52 5.16 -0.61 -0.40
CA LYS A 52 5.65 -1.94 -0.83
C LYS A 52 4.73 -3.05 -0.37
N GLN A 53 4.25 -2.98 0.87
CA GLN A 53 3.36 -3.98 1.44
C GLN A 53 2.03 -3.99 0.70
N ALA A 54 1.40 -2.82 0.47
CA ALA A 54 0.17 -2.72 -0.30
C ALA A 54 0.35 -3.26 -1.72
N THR A 55 1.42 -2.86 -2.41
CA THR A 55 1.77 -3.39 -3.74
C THR A 55 1.92 -4.92 -3.72
N TRP A 56 2.61 -5.48 -2.72
CA TRP A 56 2.74 -6.93 -2.58
C TRP A 56 1.39 -7.64 -2.37
N PHE A 57 0.50 -7.06 -1.57
CA PHE A 57 -0.86 -7.58 -1.39
C PHE A 57 -1.67 -7.57 -2.69
N LEU A 58 -1.56 -6.50 -3.48
CA LEU A 58 -2.22 -6.44 -4.80
C LEU A 58 -1.70 -7.51 -5.74
N PHE A 59 -0.38 -7.72 -5.78
CA PHE A 59 0.21 -8.78 -6.59
C PHE A 59 -0.25 -10.18 -6.14
N GLN A 60 -0.27 -10.42 -4.83
CA GLN A 60 -0.79 -11.68 -4.26
C GLN A 60 -2.25 -11.89 -4.66
N LEU A 61 -3.10 -10.88 -4.48
CA LEU A 61 -4.52 -10.97 -4.81
C LEU A 61 -4.76 -11.22 -6.30
N SER A 62 -4.07 -10.47 -7.17
CA SER A 62 -4.14 -10.66 -8.61
C SER A 62 -3.72 -12.07 -9.03
N LYS A 63 -2.64 -12.59 -8.43
CA LYS A 63 -2.18 -13.97 -8.65
C LYS A 63 -3.24 -14.98 -8.21
N GLU A 64 -3.77 -14.89 -7.00
CA GLU A 64 -4.78 -15.84 -6.50
C GLU A 64 -6.08 -15.79 -7.32
N LEU A 65 -6.52 -14.61 -7.77
CA LEU A 65 -7.68 -14.48 -8.66
C LEU A 65 -7.39 -15.03 -10.06
N SER A 66 -6.18 -14.87 -10.60
CA SER A 66 -5.82 -15.47 -11.89
C SER A 66 -5.84 -17.00 -11.83
N GLU A 67 -5.40 -17.58 -10.71
CA GLU A 67 -5.48 -19.02 -10.46
C GLU A 67 -6.95 -19.45 -10.30
N LEU A 68 -7.77 -18.64 -9.63
CA LEU A 68 -9.21 -18.90 -9.53
C LEU A 68 -9.90 -18.91 -10.90
N VAL A 69 -9.56 -17.97 -11.79
CA VAL A 69 -10.06 -17.96 -13.18
C VAL A 69 -9.67 -19.25 -13.91
N SER A 70 -8.44 -19.73 -13.70
CA SER A 70 -7.95 -20.98 -14.32
C SER A 70 -8.74 -22.20 -13.84
N GLU A 71 -8.96 -22.32 -12.53
CA GLU A 71 -9.74 -23.41 -11.95
C GLU A 71 -11.24 -23.31 -12.28
N ALA A 72 -11.79 -22.09 -12.31
CA ALA A 72 -13.16 -21.84 -12.73
C ALA A 72 -13.41 -22.24 -14.19
N ARG A 73 -12.43 -22.01 -15.08
CA ARG A 73 -12.49 -22.51 -16.45
C ARG A 73 -12.49 -24.04 -16.51
N ARG A 74 -11.63 -24.69 -15.72
CA ARG A 74 -11.61 -26.16 -15.63
C ARG A 74 -12.94 -26.72 -15.12
N LEU A 75 -13.58 -26.01 -14.19
CA LEU A 75 -14.90 -26.34 -13.66
C LEU A 75 -15.99 -26.20 -14.75
N ASP A 76 -15.95 -25.12 -15.53
CA ASP A 76 -16.84 -24.91 -16.70
C ASP A 76 -16.69 -26.05 -17.74
N GLU A 77 -15.46 -26.47 -18.02
CA GLU A 77 -15.18 -27.59 -18.94
C GLU A 77 -15.65 -28.95 -18.38
N ASN A 78 -15.57 -29.15 -17.05
CA ASN A 78 -16.02 -30.36 -16.38
C ASN A 78 -16.38 -30.09 -14.93
N VAL A 79 -17.69 -30.13 -14.65
CA VAL A 79 -18.26 -29.82 -13.31
C VAL A 79 -17.75 -30.75 -12.21
N LEU A 80 -17.25 -31.95 -12.54
CA LEU A 80 -16.65 -32.88 -11.57
C LEU A 80 -15.32 -32.37 -10.99
N LYS A 81 -14.73 -31.29 -11.53
CA LYS A 81 -13.46 -30.70 -11.07
C LYS A 81 -13.65 -29.55 -10.06
N ILE A 82 -14.75 -29.55 -9.31
CA ILE A 82 -15.13 -28.50 -8.35
C ILE A 82 -14.10 -28.23 -7.25
N GLU A 83 -13.38 -29.28 -6.80
CA GLU A 83 -12.45 -29.18 -5.66
C GLU A 83 -11.36 -28.12 -5.86
N GLY A 84 -10.87 -27.96 -7.09
CA GLY A 84 -9.85 -26.95 -7.41
C GLY A 84 -10.38 -25.53 -7.29
N ALA A 85 -11.59 -25.29 -7.81
CA ALA A 85 -12.24 -23.99 -7.74
C ALA A 85 -12.63 -23.62 -6.29
N GLU A 86 -13.10 -24.59 -5.49
CA GLU A 86 -13.40 -24.39 -4.07
C GLU A 86 -12.15 -24.02 -3.27
N LEU A 87 -11.07 -24.78 -3.43
CA LEU A 87 -9.81 -24.49 -2.73
C LEU A 87 -9.30 -23.10 -3.09
N GLN A 88 -9.33 -22.76 -4.38
CA GLN A 88 -8.80 -21.49 -4.84
C GLN A 88 -9.69 -20.31 -4.42
N TYR A 89 -11.01 -20.53 -4.29
CA TYR A 89 -11.94 -19.55 -3.73
C TYR A 89 -11.58 -19.25 -2.26
N GLU A 90 -11.39 -20.27 -1.44
CA GLU A 90 -10.99 -20.11 -0.02
C GLU A 90 -9.62 -19.41 0.13
N LEU A 91 -8.66 -19.72 -0.75
CA LEU A 91 -7.37 -19.06 -0.76
C LEU A 91 -7.49 -17.56 -1.10
N ALA A 92 -8.28 -17.23 -2.12
CA ALA A 92 -8.56 -15.84 -2.49
C ALA A 92 -9.31 -15.10 -1.37
N TRP A 93 -10.30 -15.75 -0.73
CA TRP A 93 -11.00 -15.21 0.43
C TRP A 93 -10.03 -14.83 1.54
N SER A 94 -9.12 -15.74 1.90
CA SER A 94 -8.10 -15.48 2.92
C SER A 94 -7.22 -14.27 2.57
N ARG A 95 -6.89 -14.06 1.29
CA ARG A 95 -6.13 -12.87 0.87
C ARG A 95 -6.92 -11.58 0.99
N PHE A 96 -8.20 -11.59 0.60
CA PHE A 96 -9.08 -10.44 0.81
C PHE A 96 -9.23 -10.10 2.29
N ASP A 97 -9.40 -11.10 3.15
CA ASP A 97 -9.52 -10.90 4.60
C ASP A 97 -8.26 -10.23 5.18
N LEU A 98 -7.06 -10.71 4.80
CA LEU A 98 -5.80 -10.10 5.21
C LEU A 98 -5.66 -8.66 4.70
N LEU A 99 -6.10 -8.40 3.47
CA LEU A 99 -6.04 -7.07 2.86
C LEU A 99 -6.98 -6.08 3.57
N ILE A 100 -8.17 -6.52 3.97
CA ILE A 100 -9.17 -5.67 4.64
C ILE A 100 -8.84 -5.45 6.13
N ASN A 101 -8.31 -6.47 6.80
CA ASN A 101 -8.09 -6.43 8.25
C ASN A 101 -6.67 -5.99 8.67
N SER A 102 -5.72 -5.85 7.74
CA SER A 102 -4.36 -5.41 8.08
C SER A 102 -4.25 -3.89 8.23
N LYS A 103 -3.68 -3.46 9.35
CA LYS A 103 -3.55 -2.04 9.72
C LYS A 103 -2.66 -1.23 8.77
N ASP A 104 -1.57 -1.85 8.31
CA ASP A 104 -0.60 -1.19 7.43
C ASP A 104 -1.20 -0.93 6.05
N VAL A 105 -1.92 -1.91 5.52
CA VAL A 105 -2.62 -1.81 4.24
C VAL A 105 -3.78 -0.82 4.31
N TYR A 106 -4.55 -0.84 5.41
CA TYR A 106 -5.60 0.13 5.67
C TYR A 106 -5.08 1.58 5.61
N THR A 107 -3.91 1.85 6.18
CA THR A 107 -3.31 3.20 6.21
C THR A 107 -2.90 3.66 4.82
N PHE A 108 -2.31 2.77 4.01
CA PHE A 108 -2.02 3.06 2.60
C PHE A 108 -3.31 3.30 1.80
N PHE A 109 -4.33 2.46 1.94
CA PHE A 109 -5.59 2.59 1.18
C PHE A 109 -6.42 3.82 1.57
N SER A 110 -6.47 4.15 2.85
CA SER A 110 -7.19 5.33 3.36
C SER A 110 -6.59 6.63 2.81
N ARG A 111 -5.26 6.76 2.83
CA ARG A 111 -4.56 7.95 2.31
C ARG A 111 -4.75 8.15 0.80
N ASN A 112 -4.84 7.07 0.03
CA ASN A 112 -4.99 7.11 -1.42
C ASN A 112 -6.45 7.06 -1.88
N HIS A 113 -7.44 7.04 -0.97
CA HIS A 113 -8.88 6.95 -1.28
C HIS A 113 -9.30 5.70 -2.06
N ILE A 114 -8.49 4.62 -2.01
CA ILE A 114 -8.72 3.38 -2.77
C ILE A 114 -9.42 2.29 -1.94
N GLN A 115 -9.66 2.55 -0.65
CA GLN A 115 -10.31 1.58 0.24
C GLN A 115 -11.70 1.16 -0.25
N GLN A 116 -12.51 2.11 -0.73
CA GLN A 116 -13.87 1.82 -1.20
C GLN A 116 -13.87 0.86 -2.39
N TYR A 117 -12.91 1.02 -3.30
CA TYR A 117 -12.74 0.13 -4.44
C TYR A 117 -12.48 -1.33 -3.98
N PHE A 118 -11.58 -1.55 -3.03
CA PHE A 118 -11.29 -2.91 -2.55
C PHE A 118 -12.42 -3.53 -1.74
N LEU A 119 -13.16 -2.72 -0.97
CA LEU A 119 -14.37 -3.20 -0.29
C LEU A 119 -15.45 -3.61 -1.29
N GLN A 120 -15.62 -2.85 -2.37
CA GLN A 120 -16.53 -3.20 -3.45
C GLN A 120 -16.06 -4.47 -4.17
N LEU A 121 -14.77 -4.58 -4.52
CA LEU A 121 -14.21 -5.76 -5.15
C LEU A 121 -14.40 -7.02 -4.28
N PHE A 122 -14.24 -6.90 -2.96
CA PHE A 122 -14.52 -8.01 -2.06
C PHE A 122 -16.01 -8.35 -1.98
N ASN A 123 -16.89 -7.37 -2.06
CA ASN A 123 -18.33 -7.64 -2.16
C ASN A 123 -18.66 -8.39 -3.45
N GLU A 124 -18.14 -7.95 -4.60
CA GLU A 124 -18.29 -8.65 -5.89
C GLU A 124 -17.72 -10.08 -5.83
N PHE A 125 -16.61 -10.29 -5.13
CA PHE A 125 -16.04 -11.62 -4.90
C PHE A 125 -16.96 -12.54 -4.10
N LYS A 126 -17.65 -12.03 -3.06
CA LYS A 126 -18.60 -12.83 -2.27
C LYS A 126 -19.80 -13.30 -3.08
N GLU A 127 -20.24 -12.51 -4.06
CA GLU A 127 -21.34 -12.90 -4.97
C GLU A 127 -20.98 -14.09 -5.87
N LEU A 128 -19.72 -14.52 -5.91
CA LEU A 128 -19.31 -15.75 -6.58
C LEU A 128 -19.69 -17.02 -5.81
N GLU A 129 -19.84 -16.94 -4.48
CA GLU A 129 -20.09 -18.10 -3.62
C GLU A 129 -21.38 -18.85 -3.98
N PRO A 130 -22.54 -18.20 -4.20
CA PRO A 130 -23.76 -18.89 -4.58
C PRO A 130 -23.61 -19.66 -5.90
N LEU A 131 -22.90 -19.07 -6.88
CA LEU A 131 -22.65 -19.70 -8.18
C LEU A 131 -21.76 -20.94 -8.04
N LEU A 132 -20.75 -20.88 -7.15
CA LEU A 132 -19.88 -22.00 -6.85
C LEU A 132 -20.64 -23.14 -6.15
N VAL A 133 -21.49 -22.80 -5.19
CA VAL A 133 -22.34 -23.76 -4.47
C VAL A 133 -23.34 -24.44 -5.42
N GLU A 134 -23.93 -23.71 -6.35
CA GLU A 134 -24.82 -24.27 -7.36
C GLU A 134 -24.04 -25.13 -8.37
N ALA A 135 -22.86 -24.70 -8.81
CA ALA A 135 -22.00 -25.52 -9.67
C ALA A 135 -21.62 -26.85 -9.01
N LYS A 136 -21.43 -26.87 -7.67
CA LYS A 136 -21.16 -28.10 -6.90
C LYS A 136 -22.27 -29.15 -7.01
N THR A 137 -23.51 -28.77 -7.31
CA THR A 137 -24.60 -29.74 -7.51
C THR A 137 -24.54 -30.44 -8.86
N GLY A 138 -23.55 -30.14 -9.70
CA GLY A 138 -23.43 -30.67 -11.05
C GLY A 138 -24.01 -29.74 -12.14
N ASP A 139 -24.45 -28.54 -11.78
CA ASP A 139 -25.03 -27.59 -12.73
C ASP A 139 -23.94 -26.93 -13.60
N SER A 140 -23.92 -27.30 -14.88
CA SER A 140 -22.96 -26.77 -15.86
C SER A 140 -23.23 -25.30 -16.23
N GLN A 141 -24.48 -24.84 -16.12
CA GLN A 141 -24.80 -23.44 -16.36
C GLN A 141 -24.25 -22.56 -15.22
N ALA A 142 -24.40 -23.00 -13.97
CA ALA A 142 -23.83 -22.32 -12.82
C ALA A 142 -22.29 -22.28 -12.89
N ALA A 143 -21.64 -23.38 -13.30
CA ALA A 143 -20.20 -23.42 -13.55
C ALA A 143 -19.74 -22.39 -14.58
N ALA A 144 -20.46 -22.26 -15.69
CA ALA A 144 -20.18 -21.26 -16.73
C ALA A 144 -20.36 -19.83 -16.23
N GLN A 145 -21.38 -19.58 -15.40
CA GLN A 145 -21.61 -18.27 -14.80
C GLN A 145 -20.53 -17.92 -13.79
N PHE A 146 -20.13 -18.87 -12.93
CA PHE A 146 -19.03 -18.70 -11.99
C PHE A 146 -17.73 -18.35 -12.71
N TYR A 147 -17.39 -19.04 -13.79
CA TYR A 147 -16.20 -18.72 -14.61
C TYR A 147 -16.24 -17.30 -15.15
N ARG A 148 -17.35 -16.90 -15.79
CA ARG A 148 -17.49 -15.54 -16.36
C ARG A 148 -17.39 -14.46 -15.28
N ALA A 149 -18.08 -14.65 -14.15
CA ALA A 149 -18.08 -13.69 -13.05
C ALA A 149 -16.68 -13.56 -12.44
N THR A 150 -15.98 -14.69 -12.23
CA THR A 150 -14.59 -14.70 -11.76
C THR A 150 -13.67 -13.98 -12.74
N GLN A 151 -13.84 -14.20 -14.05
CA GLN A 151 -13.05 -13.53 -15.08
C GLN A 151 -13.29 -12.02 -15.08
N THR A 152 -14.54 -11.56 -14.97
CA THR A 152 -14.88 -10.14 -14.85
C THR A 152 -14.23 -9.52 -13.61
N LEU A 153 -14.32 -10.19 -12.46
CA LEU A 153 -13.69 -9.72 -11.21
C LEU A 153 -12.17 -9.56 -11.37
N TYR A 154 -11.50 -10.54 -11.99
CA TYR A 154 -10.07 -10.48 -12.24
C TYR A 154 -9.68 -9.32 -13.18
N LEU A 155 -10.45 -9.11 -14.26
CA LEU A 155 -10.21 -8.00 -15.19
C LEU A 155 -10.40 -6.65 -14.50
N ASN A 156 -11.45 -6.50 -13.70
CA ASN A 156 -11.69 -5.29 -12.90
C ASN A 156 -10.51 -4.97 -11.98
N LEU A 157 -9.85 -5.98 -11.41
CA LEU A 157 -8.65 -5.80 -10.57
C LEU A 157 -7.41 -5.38 -11.37
N VAL A 158 -7.20 -5.96 -12.55
CA VAL A 158 -6.00 -5.69 -13.36
C VAL A 158 -6.08 -4.34 -14.10
N GLU A 159 -7.29 -3.85 -14.38
CA GLU A 159 -7.51 -2.54 -15.02
C GLU A 159 -7.44 -1.35 -14.06
N PHE A 160 -7.36 -1.60 -12.76
CA PHE A 160 -7.17 -0.59 -11.71
C PHE A 160 -5.76 -0.03 -11.67
#